data_AF-A0A973FSN2-F1
#
_entry.id   AF-A0A973FSN2-F1
#
_cell.length_a   1.000
_cell.length_b   1.000
_cell.length_c   1.000
_cell.angle_alpha   90.00
_cell.angle_beta   90.00
_cell.angle_gamma   90.00
#
_symmetry.space_group_name_H-M   'P 1'
#
loop_
_entity.id
_entity.type
_entity.pdbx_description
1 polymer ?
#
loop_
_entity_poly.entity_id
_entity_poly.type
_entity_poly.pdbx_seq_one_letter_code
_entity_poly.pdbx_strand_id
1 'polypeptide(L)'
;MPSIAAVQAALPSDTCLLEYARIDRGFVCIVVHHDRPPQVRRIADGEHIKTLVSRWGFVACSDPHDQYPAETQQRRQQVLGTLYQALLAPVADLLGPARRLLIAPSDLLSHVPWAALDAGGQPLGANLTISLTPSGAFWAAPFAATQAPARRASLMTAAALVGRVQILAGCISPMISMCCLTGGSIW
;
A
#
# COMPACT_ATOMS: atom_id res chain seq x y z
N MET A 1 -22.75 7.76 -3.98
CA MET A 1 -21.33 8.16 -4.06
C MET A 1 -21.24 9.67 -4.22
N PRO A 2 -20.25 10.35 -3.62
CA PRO A 2 -19.97 11.75 -3.91
C PRO A 2 -19.61 11.93 -5.39
N SER A 3 -19.89 13.11 -5.95
CA SER A 3 -19.45 13.46 -7.29
C SER A 3 -17.94 13.68 -7.32
N ILE A 4 -17.31 13.56 -8.50
CA ILE A 4 -15.88 13.86 -8.64
C ILE A 4 -15.55 15.31 -8.24
N ALA A 5 -16.45 16.25 -8.52
CA ALA A 5 -16.32 17.64 -8.10
C ALA A 5 -16.30 17.80 -6.57
N ALA A 6 -17.10 17.01 -5.84
CA ALA A 6 -17.07 17.01 -4.38
C ALA A 6 -15.76 16.42 -3.83
N VAL A 7 -15.21 15.40 -4.48
CA VAL A 7 -13.87 14.86 -4.15
C VAL A 7 -12.78 15.90 -4.38
N GLN A 8 -12.81 16.59 -5.53
CA GLN A 8 -11.85 17.67 -5.83
C GLN A 8 -11.90 18.79 -4.81
N ALA A 9 -13.11 19.26 -4.47
CA ALA A 9 -13.30 20.31 -3.48
C ALA A 9 -12.81 19.93 -2.08
N ALA A 10 -12.83 18.63 -1.73
CA ALA A 10 -12.36 18.13 -0.45
C ALA A 10 -10.83 17.89 -0.39
N LEU A 11 -10.15 17.81 -1.53
CA LEU A 11 -8.70 17.61 -1.57
C LEU A 11 -7.98 18.92 -1.19
N PRO A 12 -6.98 18.86 -0.28
CA PRO A 12 -6.05 19.98 -0.09
C PRO A 12 -5.32 20.32 -1.40
N SER A 13 -4.97 21.60 -1.59
CA SER A 13 -4.30 22.07 -2.81
C SER A 13 -2.89 21.49 -3.03
N ASP A 14 -2.26 20.95 -1.99
CA ASP A 14 -0.95 20.27 -2.05
C ASP A 14 -1.04 18.75 -2.25
N THR A 15 -2.25 18.21 -2.45
CA THR A 15 -2.54 16.78 -2.48
C THR A 15 -3.03 16.34 -3.86
N CYS A 16 -2.46 15.25 -4.36
CA CYS A 16 -2.90 14.55 -5.56
C CYS A 16 -3.54 13.21 -5.16
N LEU A 17 -4.75 12.94 -5.65
CA LEU A 17 -5.38 11.63 -5.51
C LEU A 17 -5.14 10.78 -6.77
N LEU A 18 -4.66 9.55 -6.56
CA LEU A 18 -4.47 8.52 -7.58
C LEU A 18 -5.45 7.39 -7.31
N GLU A 19 -6.51 7.30 -8.12
CA GLU A 19 -7.52 6.25 -8.00
C GLU A 19 -7.35 5.21 -9.11
N TYR A 20 -6.90 4.02 -8.72
CA TYR A 20 -6.66 2.93 -9.64
C TYR A 20 -7.92 2.08 -9.79
N ALA A 21 -8.32 1.80 -11.03
CA ALA A 21 -9.41 0.90 -11.34
C ALA A 21 -8.97 -0.15 -12.36
N ARG A 22 -9.54 -1.35 -12.26
CA ARG A 22 -9.35 -2.41 -13.25
C ARG A 22 -10.44 -2.30 -14.32
N ILE A 23 -10.04 -2.18 -15.58
CA ILE A 23 -10.93 -2.17 -16.73
C ILE A 23 -10.47 -3.29 -17.68
N ASP A 24 -11.36 -4.24 -17.94
CA ASP A 24 -11.07 -5.48 -18.65
C ASP A 24 -9.87 -6.23 -18.05
N ARG A 25 -8.76 -6.29 -18.80
CA ARG A 25 -7.51 -6.94 -18.44
C ARG A 25 -6.44 -5.98 -17.95
N GLY A 26 -6.69 -4.66 -17.94
CA GLY A 26 -5.70 -3.65 -17.59
C GLY A 26 -6.10 -2.78 -16.42
N PHE A 27 -5.16 -1.95 -15.98
CA PHE A 27 -5.41 -0.90 -15.00
C PHE A 27 -5.45 0.47 -15.66
N VAL A 28 -6.32 1.33 -15.13
CA VAL A 28 -6.30 2.76 -15.35
C VAL A 28 -6.07 3.47 -14.02
N CYS A 29 -5.48 4.66 -14.08
CA CYS A 29 -5.39 5.56 -12.95
C CYS A 29 -6.13 6.86 -13.28
N ILE A 30 -7.05 7.23 -12.40
CA ILE A 30 -7.70 8.53 -12.40
C ILE A 30 -6.87 9.44 -11.49
N VAL A 31 -6.33 10.51 -12.05
CA VAL A 31 -5.54 11.51 -11.35
C VAL A 31 -6.43 12.70 -11.06
N VAL A 32 -6.57 13.03 -9.77
CA VAL A 32 -7.50 14.05 -9.29
C VAL A 32 -6.72 15.10 -8.49
N HIS A 33 -6.91 16.35 -8.85
CA HIS A 33 -6.37 17.53 -8.18
C HIS A 33 -7.50 18.45 -7.75
N HIS A 34 -7.22 19.34 -6.81
CA HIS A 34 -8.17 20.37 -6.38
C HIS A 34 -8.62 21.27 -7.55
N ASP A 35 -7.65 21.83 -8.30
CA ASP A 35 -7.89 22.90 -9.27
C ASP A 35 -7.81 22.49 -10.75
N ARG A 36 -7.67 21.19 -11.04
CA ARG A 36 -7.49 20.70 -12.43
C ARG A 36 -8.51 19.63 -12.76
N PRO A 37 -9.04 19.58 -13.99
CA PRO A 37 -9.99 18.54 -14.37
C PRO A 37 -9.36 17.15 -14.16
N PRO A 38 -10.12 16.16 -13.68
CA PRO A 38 -9.65 14.80 -13.52
C PRO A 38 -9.12 14.25 -14.85
N GLN A 39 -8.00 13.53 -14.79
CA GLN A 39 -7.39 12.92 -15.96
C GLN A 39 -7.30 11.41 -15.79
N VAL A 40 -7.46 10.66 -16.88
CA VAL A 40 -7.39 9.20 -16.85
C VAL A 40 -6.21 8.75 -17.70
N ARG A 41 -5.34 7.92 -17.13
CA ARG A 41 -4.23 7.27 -17.84
C ARG A 41 -4.39 5.76 -17.79
N ARG A 42 -4.08 5.11 -18.92
CA ARG A 42 -3.86 3.67 -18.95
C ARG A 42 -2.51 3.38 -18.32
N ILE A 43 -2.45 2.36 -17.47
CA ILE A 43 -1.26 2.03 -16.68
C ILE A 43 -0.56 0.83 -17.31
N ALA A 44 -1.02 -0.37 -17.00
CA ALA A 44 -0.39 -1.60 -17.47
C ALA A 44 -1.42 -2.73 -17.58
N ASP A 45 -0.99 -3.79 -18.26
CA ASP A 45 -1.72 -5.05 -18.27
C ASP A 45 -1.71 -5.73 -16.89
N GLY A 46 -2.83 -6.33 -16.51
CA GLY A 46 -3.04 -6.92 -15.20
C GLY A 46 -2.15 -8.14 -14.94
N GLU A 47 -1.87 -8.96 -15.95
CA GLU A 47 -0.95 -10.11 -15.79
C GLU A 47 0.49 -9.64 -15.61
N HIS A 48 0.88 -8.55 -16.28
CA HIS A 48 2.17 -7.92 -16.05
C HIS A 48 2.30 -7.41 -14.61
N ILE A 49 1.32 -6.65 -14.11
CA ILE A 49 1.34 -6.14 -12.73
C ILE A 49 1.31 -7.29 -11.72
N LYS A 50 0.46 -8.30 -11.93
CA LYS A 50 0.40 -9.49 -11.07
C LYS A 50 1.78 -10.16 -10.96
N THR A 51 2.47 -10.32 -12.08
CA THR A 51 3.83 -10.87 -12.10
C THR A 51 4.79 -10.03 -11.25
N LEU A 52 4.74 -8.70 -11.37
CA LEU A 52 5.60 -7.80 -10.59
C LEU A 52 5.28 -7.84 -9.09
N VAL A 53 4.00 -7.85 -8.71
CA VAL A 53 3.56 -7.93 -7.31
C VAL A 53 3.93 -9.29 -6.69
N SER A 54 3.79 -10.39 -7.44
CA SER A 54 4.25 -11.70 -6.97
C SER A 54 5.76 -11.75 -6.79
N ARG A 55 6.54 -11.17 -7.72
CA ARG A 55 7.99 -11.04 -7.56
C ARG A 55 8.36 -10.22 -6.34
N TRP A 56 7.65 -9.12 -6.09
CA TRP A 56 7.81 -8.34 -4.87
C TRP A 56 7.57 -9.19 -3.63
N GLY A 57 6.46 -9.93 -3.57
CA GLY A 57 6.16 -10.84 -2.46
C GLY A 57 7.30 -11.82 -2.15
N PHE A 58 7.99 -12.31 -3.18
CA PHE A 58 9.16 -13.18 -3.01
C PHE A 58 10.39 -12.45 -2.48
N VAL A 59 10.74 -11.28 -3.03
CA VAL A 59 11.96 -10.54 -2.63
C VAL A 59 11.77 -9.69 -1.37
N ALA A 60 10.53 -9.43 -0.96
CA ALA A 60 10.21 -8.66 0.24
C ALA A 60 10.38 -9.48 1.53
N CYS A 61 10.31 -10.81 1.43
CA CYS A 61 10.61 -11.69 2.55
C CYS A 61 12.07 -11.54 2.95
N SER A 62 12.31 -10.96 4.12
CA SER A 62 13.64 -10.91 4.72
C SER A 62 13.98 -12.28 5.30
N ASP A 63 15.04 -12.92 4.81
CA ASP A 63 15.67 -14.07 5.46
C ASP A 63 16.73 -13.55 6.45
N PRO A 64 16.59 -13.80 7.76
CA PRO A 64 17.62 -13.42 8.75
C PRO A 64 18.98 -14.08 8.50
N HIS A 65 19.03 -15.17 7.74
CA HIS A 65 20.23 -15.91 7.38
C HIS A 65 20.66 -15.67 5.93
N ASP A 66 20.20 -14.58 5.31
CA ASP A 66 20.57 -14.23 3.95
C ASP A 66 22.09 -14.12 3.80
N GLN A 67 22.65 -15.05 3.03
CA GLN A 67 24.08 -15.13 2.75
C GLN A 67 24.55 -14.01 1.80
N TYR A 68 23.62 -13.36 1.08
CA TYR A 68 23.91 -12.37 0.05
C TYR A 68 23.02 -11.12 0.17
N PRO A 69 23.09 -10.38 1.31
CA PRO A 69 22.18 -9.27 1.59
C PRO A 69 22.27 -8.13 0.56
N ALA A 70 23.43 -7.91 -0.05
CA ALA A 70 23.61 -6.91 -1.11
C ALA A 70 22.88 -7.30 -2.40
N GLU A 71 22.93 -8.57 -2.80
CA GLU A 71 22.22 -9.05 -3.99
C GLU A 71 20.71 -9.03 -3.79
N THR A 72 20.25 -9.45 -2.61
CA THR A 72 18.84 -9.36 -2.21
C THR A 72 18.36 -7.93 -2.26
N GLN A 73 19.14 -6.98 -1.73
CA GLN A 73 18.82 -5.57 -1.79
C GLN A 73 18.75 -5.05 -3.24
N GLN A 74 19.69 -5.44 -4.09
CA GLN A 74 19.68 -5.07 -5.51
C GLN A 74 18.44 -5.62 -6.22
N ARG A 75 18.06 -6.87 -5.97
CA ARG A 75 16.83 -7.48 -6.54
C ARG A 75 15.58 -6.74 -6.07
N ARG A 76 15.51 -6.35 -4.79
CA ARG A 76 14.41 -5.52 -4.27
C ARG A 76 14.31 -4.19 -5.02
N GLN A 77 15.43 -3.48 -5.16
CA GLN A 77 15.48 -2.21 -5.88
C GLN A 77 15.06 -2.35 -7.35
N GLN A 78 15.49 -3.41 -8.03
CA GLN A 78 15.07 -3.70 -9.41
C GLN A 78 13.56 -3.92 -9.53
N VAL A 79 12.95 -4.68 -8.61
CA VAL A 79 11.50 -4.92 -8.60
C VAL A 79 10.74 -3.62 -8.29
N LEU A 80 11.19 -2.84 -7.31
CA LEU A 80 10.58 -1.56 -6.95
C LEU A 80 10.66 -0.54 -8.09
N GLY A 81 11.79 -0.45 -8.78
CA GLY A 81 11.94 0.37 -9.98
C GLY A 81 11.02 -0.08 -11.10
N THR A 82 10.88 -1.39 -11.32
CA THR A 82 9.98 -1.92 -12.36
C THR A 82 8.51 -1.65 -12.02
N LEU A 83 8.12 -1.79 -10.75
CA LEU A 83 6.79 -1.41 -10.27
C LEU A 83 6.54 0.09 -10.43
N TYR A 84 7.51 0.95 -10.12
CA TYR A 84 7.41 2.39 -10.35
C TYR A 84 7.16 2.69 -11.83
N GLN A 85 7.95 2.11 -12.73
CA GLN A 85 7.82 2.31 -14.17
C GLN A 85 6.46 1.84 -14.69
N ALA A 86 5.94 0.74 -14.16
CA ALA A 86 4.66 0.21 -14.59
C ALA A 86 3.46 1.00 -14.03
N LEU A 87 3.55 1.52 -12.80
CA LEU A 87 2.40 2.09 -12.08
C LEU A 87 2.37 3.62 -12.05
N LEU A 88 3.49 4.25 -11.73
CA LEU A 88 3.53 5.68 -11.45
C LEU A 88 4.16 6.50 -12.57
N ALA A 89 5.15 5.97 -13.29
CA ALA A 89 5.74 6.68 -14.42
C ALA A 89 4.72 7.13 -15.48
N PRO A 90 3.66 6.37 -15.82
CA PRO A 90 2.65 6.80 -16.80
C PRO A 90 1.79 8.00 -16.37
N VAL A 91 1.84 8.37 -15.09
CA VAL A 91 1.11 9.51 -14.51
C VAL A 91 2.04 10.54 -13.87
N ALA A 92 3.36 10.36 -13.96
CA ALA A 92 4.34 11.19 -13.27
C ALA A 92 4.27 12.66 -13.70
N ASP A 93 4.00 12.92 -14.99
CA ASP A 93 3.75 14.24 -15.56
C ASP A 93 2.52 14.94 -14.95
N LEU A 94 1.56 14.17 -14.45
CA LEU A 94 0.30 14.68 -13.90
C LEU A 94 0.37 15.00 -12.41
N LEU A 95 1.36 14.47 -11.68
CA LEU A 95 1.51 14.67 -10.24
C LEU A 95 1.72 16.15 -9.89
N GLY A 96 2.33 16.93 -10.78
CA GLY A 96 2.57 18.35 -10.57
C GLY A 96 3.39 18.64 -9.30
N PRO A 97 3.18 19.77 -8.61
CA PRO A 97 3.91 20.15 -7.42
C PRO A 97 3.39 19.50 -6.12
N ALA A 98 2.59 18.43 -6.22
CA ALA A 98 1.98 17.80 -5.06
C ALA A 98 3.04 17.29 -4.07
N ARG A 99 2.83 17.58 -2.78
CA ARG A 99 3.69 17.10 -1.68
C ARG A 99 3.10 15.85 -1.01
N ARG A 100 1.82 15.60 -1.27
CA ARG A 100 1.09 14.45 -0.73
C ARG A 100 0.43 13.67 -1.85
N LEU A 101 0.55 12.35 -1.80
CA LEU A 101 -0.17 11.43 -2.66
C LEU A 101 -1.17 10.64 -1.81
N LEU A 102 -2.44 10.78 -2.14
CA LEU A 102 -3.50 9.91 -1.65
C LEU A 102 -3.72 8.83 -2.70
N ILE A 103 -3.51 7.57 -2.35
CA ILE A 103 -3.59 6.46 -3.31
C ILE A 103 -4.78 5.59 -2.95
N ALA A 104 -5.69 5.42 -3.89
CA ALA A 104 -6.76 4.44 -3.84
C ALA A 104 -6.38 3.24 -4.73
N PRO A 105 -5.70 2.22 -4.19
CA PRO A 105 -5.39 1.02 -4.95
C PRO A 105 -6.65 0.18 -5.15
N SER A 106 -6.70 -0.59 -6.23
CA SER A 106 -7.70 -1.64 -6.44
C SER A 106 -7.05 -3.01 -6.54
N ASP A 107 -7.79 -4.04 -6.09
CA ASP A 107 -7.38 -5.45 -6.24
C ASP A 107 -5.96 -5.68 -5.68
N LEU A 108 -5.12 -6.41 -6.40
CA LEU A 108 -3.73 -6.72 -6.07
C LEU A 108 -2.81 -5.50 -5.89
N LEU A 109 -3.19 -4.30 -6.36
CA LEU A 109 -2.40 -3.09 -6.14
C LEU A 109 -2.35 -2.67 -4.67
N SER A 110 -3.22 -3.23 -3.83
CA SER A 110 -3.20 -3.05 -2.38
C SER A 110 -1.94 -3.64 -1.73
N HIS A 111 -1.24 -4.55 -2.42
CA HIS A 111 0.01 -5.17 -1.95
C HIS A 111 1.26 -4.44 -2.41
N VAL A 112 1.13 -3.36 -3.20
CA VAL A 112 2.26 -2.58 -3.69
C VAL A 112 2.83 -1.74 -2.54
N PRO A 113 4.15 -1.75 -2.32
CA PRO A 113 4.78 -0.91 -1.30
C PRO A 113 4.95 0.52 -1.83
N TRP A 114 3.85 1.26 -1.97
CA TRP A 114 3.80 2.57 -2.65
C TRP A 114 4.88 3.56 -2.20
N ALA A 115 5.15 3.64 -0.90
CA ALA A 115 6.18 4.53 -0.34
C ALA A 115 7.62 4.07 -0.65
N ALA A 116 7.83 2.79 -0.95
CA ALA A 116 9.12 2.23 -1.29
C ALA A 116 9.41 2.23 -2.80
N LEU A 117 8.44 2.57 -3.65
CA LEU A 117 8.68 2.69 -5.09
C LEU A 117 9.78 3.72 -5.34
N ASP A 118 10.61 3.46 -6.35
CA ASP A 118 11.82 4.24 -6.62
C ASP A 118 11.90 4.63 -8.09
N ALA A 119 12.09 5.92 -8.35
CA ALA A 119 12.24 6.50 -9.68
C ALA A 119 13.69 6.49 -10.21
N GLY A 120 14.64 5.90 -9.47
CA GLY A 120 16.03 5.78 -9.88
C GLY A 120 17.06 6.35 -8.90
N GLY A 121 16.80 6.30 -7.60
CA GLY A 121 17.81 6.59 -6.58
C GLY A 121 17.29 6.88 -5.18
N GLN A 122 15.99 7.16 -5.01
CA GLN A 122 15.38 7.41 -3.70
C GLN A 122 13.93 6.93 -3.66
N PRO A 123 13.50 6.26 -2.58
CA PRO A 123 12.11 5.90 -2.37
C PRO A 123 11.19 7.14 -2.37
N LEU A 124 10.00 7.02 -2.95
CA LEU A 124 9.02 8.11 -3.01
C LEU A 124 8.68 8.67 -1.62
N GLY A 125 8.58 7.81 -0.61
CA GLY A 125 8.27 8.18 0.77
C GLY A 125 9.31 9.08 1.44
N ALA A 126 10.51 9.24 0.85
CA ALA A 126 11.52 10.17 1.36
C ALA A 126 11.13 11.63 1.10
N ASN A 127 10.42 11.91 0.01
CA ASN A 127 10.10 13.27 -0.44
C ASN A 127 8.60 13.56 -0.49
N LEU A 128 7.75 12.53 -0.48
CA LEU A 128 6.30 12.63 -0.56
C LEU A 128 5.64 11.98 0.64
N THR A 129 4.62 12.64 1.17
CA THR A 129 3.71 12.00 2.12
C THR A 129 2.74 11.11 1.36
N ILE A 130 2.80 9.79 1.57
CA ILE A 130 1.91 8.83 0.90
C ILE A 130 0.89 8.29 1.89
N SER A 131 -0.38 8.37 1.53
CA SER A 131 -1.50 7.82 2.32
C SER A 131 -2.34 6.91 1.45
N LEU A 132 -2.83 5.81 2.03
CA LEU A 132 -3.72 4.88 1.33
C LEU A 132 -5.17 5.12 1.74
N THR A 133 -6.09 5.02 0.80
CA THR A 133 -7.54 5.08 1.02
C THR A 133 -8.22 3.97 0.23
N PRO A 134 -9.33 3.38 0.70
CA PRO A 134 -10.05 2.38 -0.09
C PRO A 134 -10.71 2.98 -1.36
N SER A 135 -11.02 4.28 -1.37
CA SER A 135 -11.47 5.01 -2.57
C SER A 135 -11.32 6.53 -2.38
N GLY A 136 -11.36 7.28 -3.48
CA GLY A 136 -11.41 8.75 -3.44
C GLY A 136 -12.66 9.28 -2.74
N ALA A 137 -13.76 8.53 -2.83
CA ALA A 137 -15.04 8.90 -2.21
C ALA A 137 -14.98 9.00 -0.68
N PHE A 138 -14.11 8.22 -0.01
CA PHE A 138 -13.92 8.35 1.43
C PHE A 138 -13.37 9.72 1.81
N TRP A 139 -12.59 10.36 0.94
CA TRP A 139 -12.03 11.68 1.24
C TRP A 139 -13.07 12.80 1.21
N ALA A 140 -14.10 12.67 0.37
CA ALA A 140 -15.23 13.60 0.31
C ALA A 140 -16.33 13.29 1.32
N ALA A 141 -16.23 12.17 2.04
CA ALA A 141 -17.24 11.80 3.00
C ALA A 141 -17.20 12.79 4.18
N PRO A 142 -18.35 13.35 4.60
CA PRO A 142 -18.41 14.11 5.83
C PRO A 142 -18.17 13.15 6.99
N PHE A 143 -16.91 13.02 7.43
CA PHE A 143 -16.64 12.41 8.72
C PHE A 143 -17.13 13.41 9.76
N ALA A 144 -18.31 13.14 10.33
CA ALA A 144 -18.67 13.75 11.59
C ALA A 144 -17.55 13.38 12.55
N ALA A 145 -16.74 14.37 12.95
CA ALA A 145 -15.88 14.19 14.09
C ALA A 145 -16.80 13.75 15.22
N THR A 146 -16.69 12.49 15.66
CA THR A 146 -17.31 12.08 16.90
C THR A 146 -16.67 12.97 17.94
N GLN A 147 -17.38 14.03 18.35
CA GLN A 147 -16.95 14.82 19.47
C GLN A 147 -16.81 13.83 20.62
N ALA A 148 -15.57 13.53 21.00
CA ALA A 148 -15.34 12.80 22.23
C ALA A 148 -16.08 13.61 23.30
N PRO A 149 -17.05 13.03 24.02
CA PRO A 149 -17.67 13.76 25.11
C PRO A 149 -16.52 14.21 26.01
N ALA A 150 -16.52 15.49 26.38
CA ALA A 150 -15.52 16.08 27.25
C ALA A 150 -15.58 15.41 28.64
N ARG A 151 -15.09 14.17 28.74
CA ARG A 151 -14.79 13.51 30.00
C ARG A 151 -13.47 14.12 30.43
N ARG A 152 -13.53 14.90 31.51
CA ARG A 152 -12.39 15.27 32.34
C ARG A 152 -11.47 14.05 32.47
N ALA A 153 -10.35 14.06 31.75
CA ALA A 153 -9.33 13.05 31.89
C ALA A 153 -8.63 13.30 33.24
N SER A 154 -9.05 12.59 34.28
CA SER A 154 -8.21 12.38 35.45
C SER A 154 -7.01 11.56 34.99
N LEU A 155 -5.86 12.22 34.84
CA LEU A 155 -4.56 11.58 34.73
C LEU A 155 -4.33 10.73 35.99
N MET A 156 -4.53 9.41 35.88
CA MET A 156 -3.91 8.48 36.83
C MET A 156 -2.47 8.24 36.37
N THR A 157 -1.53 8.88 37.06
CA THR A 157 -0.10 8.59 36.95
C THR A 157 0.13 7.17 37.47
N ALA A 158 0.23 6.19 36.58
CA ALA A 158 0.72 4.87 36.95
C ALA A 158 2.24 4.99 37.15
N ALA A 159 2.66 5.03 38.41
CA ALA A 159 4.06 4.88 38.78
C ALA A 159 4.55 3.51 38.28
N ALA A 160 5.50 3.53 37.34
CA ALA A 160 6.16 2.34 36.84
C ALA A 160 7.02 1.73 37.96
N LEU A 161 6.53 0.64 38.57
CA LEU A 161 7.37 -0.28 39.32
C LEU A 161 8.02 -1.25 38.33
N VAL A 162 9.34 -1.25 38.38
CA VAL A 162 10.28 -2.09 37.64
C VAL A 162 9.90 -3.57 37.73
N GLY A 163 9.80 -4.24 36.57
CA GLY A 163 9.68 -5.69 36.48
C GLY A 163 10.16 -6.18 35.12
N ARG A 164 11.35 -6.79 35.09
CA ARG A 164 11.99 -7.43 33.93
C ARG A 164 11.01 -8.36 33.19
N VAL A 165 10.80 -8.12 31.90
CA VAL A 165 10.14 -9.08 31.00
C VAL A 165 11.22 -9.73 30.13
N GLN A 166 11.50 -11.00 30.41
CA GLN A 166 12.18 -11.90 29.48
C GLN A 166 11.20 -12.21 28.34
N ILE A 167 11.61 -11.90 27.11
CA ILE A 167 10.88 -12.28 25.90
C ILE A 167 11.17 -13.76 25.62
N LEU A 168 10.19 -14.62 25.90
CA LEU A 168 10.16 -16.00 25.42
C LEU A 168 9.53 -15.99 24.02
N ALA A 169 10.35 -16.31 23.02
CA ALA A 169 9.92 -16.54 21.65
C ALA A 169 9.01 -17.77 21.60
N GLY A 170 7.73 -17.56 21.32
CA GLY A 170 6.75 -18.61 21.04
C GLY A 170 6.36 -18.57 19.57
N CYS A 171 7.02 -19.39 18.75
CA CYS A 171 6.64 -19.63 17.37
C CYS A 171 5.25 -20.29 17.32
N ILE A 172 4.30 -19.64 16.67
CA ILE A 172 3.01 -20.23 16.31
C ILE A 172 3.20 -21.01 15.01
N SER A 173 3.28 -22.34 15.11
CA SER A 173 3.06 -23.25 13.97
C SER A 173 1.56 -23.44 13.74
N PRO A 174 1.05 -23.42 12.51
CA PRO A 174 -0.21 -24.04 12.20
C PRO A 174 -0.01 -25.52 11.87
N MET A 175 -0.65 -26.31 12.70
CA MET A 175 -0.94 -27.74 12.64
C MET A 175 -1.73 -28.07 11.37
N ILE A 176 -1.10 -28.75 10.39
CA ILE A 176 -1.85 -29.43 9.33
C ILE A 176 -2.21 -30.82 9.86
N SER A 177 -3.52 -30.94 10.11
CA SER A 177 -4.23 -32.12 10.53
C SER A 177 -4.13 -33.24 9.48
N MET A 178 -3.76 -34.42 9.96
CA MET A 178 -3.67 -35.68 9.24
C MET A 178 -4.95 -36.49 9.55
N CYS A 179 -5.78 -36.71 8.53
CA CYS A 179 -6.95 -37.61 8.46
C CYS A 179 -7.26 -37.78 6.96
N CYS A 180 -7.44 -38.93 6.30
CA CYS A 180 -7.54 -40.36 6.61
C CYS A 180 -7.10 -41.08 5.30
N LEU A 181 -6.29 -42.14 5.33
CA LEU A 181 -6.73 -43.55 5.25
C LEU A 181 -7.78 -43.85 4.17
N THR A 182 -7.33 -44.46 3.07
CA THR A 182 -7.87 -45.66 2.37
C THR A 182 -6.87 -45.96 1.23
N GLY A 183 -6.43 -47.16 0.90
CA GLY A 183 -6.78 -48.51 1.29
C GLY A 183 -6.41 -49.41 0.11
N GLY A 184 -5.55 -50.41 0.36
CA GLY A 184 -5.45 -51.66 -0.42
C GLY A 184 -4.88 -51.61 -1.84
N SER A 185 -3.71 -52.21 -2.02
CA SER A 185 -3.38 -52.92 -3.27
C SER A 185 -2.86 -54.31 -2.94
N ILE A 186 -3.62 -55.27 -3.42
CA ILE A 186 -3.37 -56.69 -3.55
C ILE A 186 -2.76 -56.91 -4.95
N TRP A 187 -1.92 -57.95 -5.04
CA TRP A 187 -1.17 -58.48 -6.20
C TRP A 187 0.19 -57.84 -6.49
#